data_AF-M1GMG4-F1
#
_entry.id   AF-M1GMG4-F1
#
_cell.length_a   1.000
_cell.length_b   1.000
_cell.length_c   1.000
_cell.angle_alpha   90.00
_cell.angle_beta   90.00
_cell.angle_gamma   90.00
#
_symmetry.space_group_name_H-M   'P 1'
#
loop_
_entity.id
_entity.type
_entity.pdbx_description
1 polymer ?
#
loop_
_entity_poly.entity_id
_entity_poly.type
_entity_poly.pdbx_seq_one_letter_code
_entity_poly.pdbx_strand_id
1 'polypeptide(L)'
;MRLKYSDVRRATIGALNRGKQLSQMVVERMRIAALNRAPFSEATKQLISMKSANVGLYRVSFFDGSLLPNNELFITIRTIPAVADYIRCSEKTVRRALKSNGIVKNKWLVSSSPVSAVKTKSSMLN
;
A
#
# COMPACT_ATOMS: atom_id res chain seq x y z
N MET A 1 -2.76 5.58 -16.81
CA MET A 1 -3.37 4.60 -17.74
C MET A 1 -4.82 4.95 -18.09
N ARG A 2 -5.67 5.30 -17.12
CA ARG A 2 -7.07 5.75 -17.37
C ARG A 2 -7.19 6.91 -18.37
N LEU A 3 -6.29 7.89 -18.32
CA LEU A 3 -6.31 9.07 -19.21
C LEU A 3 -5.86 8.80 -20.65
N LYS A 4 -5.17 7.68 -20.92
CA LYS A 4 -4.63 7.38 -22.26
C LYS A 4 -5.65 6.71 -23.19
N TYR A 5 -6.77 6.25 -22.66
CA TYR A 5 -7.77 5.50 -23.42
C TYR A 5 -9.17 6.01 -23.08
N SER A 6 -9.94 6.35 -24.10
CA SER A 6 -11.33 6.76 -23.94
C SER A 6 -12.13 5.68 -23.22
N ASP A 7 -13.11 6.12 -22.44
CA ASP A 7 -14.00 5.24 -21.69
C ASP A 7 -14.74 4.27 -22.62
N VAL A 8 -15.09 4.76 -23.81
CA VAL A 8 -15.63 3.97 -24.92
C VAL A 8 -14.71 2.80 -25.26
N ARG A 9 -13.42 3.05 -25.55
CA ARG A 9 -12.48 1.97 -25.90
C ARG A 9 -12.32 0.95 -24.77
N ARG A 10 -12.30 1.41 -23.51
CA ARG A 10 -12.22 0.51 -22.34
C ARG A 10 -13.45 -0.38 -22.24
N ALA A 11 -14.65 0.17 -22.46
CA ALA A 11 -15.89 -0.58 -22.47
C ALA A 11 -15.92 -1.62 -23.61
N THR A 12 -15.52 -1.24 -24.83
CA THR A 12 -15.50 -2.13 -25.99
C THR A 12 -14.55 -3.31 -25.79
N ILE A 13 -13.31 -3.05 -25.36
CA ILE A 13 -12.32 -4.12 -25.08
C ILE A 13 -12.80 -5.00 -23.92
N GLY A 14 -13.38 -4.40 -22.88
CA GLY A 14 -13.93 -5.13 -21.74
C GLY A 14 -15.07 -6.06 -22.16
N ALA A 15 -15.99 -5.59 -23.01
CA ALA A 15 -17.07 -6.39 -23.57
C ALA A 15 -16.53 -7.54 -24.45
N LEU A 16 -15.54 -7.26 -25.30
CA LEU A 16 -14.91 -8.26 -26.18
C LEU A 16 -14.28 -9.43 -25.40
N ASN A 17 -13.71 -9.15 -24.23
CA ASN A 17 -13.00 -10.16 -23.43
C ASN A 17 -13.88 -10.82 -22.36
N ARG A 18 -15.09 -10.31 -22.12
CA ARG A 18 -16.00 -10.85 -21.11
C ARG A 18 -16.39 -12.28 -21.46
N GLY A 19 -16.29 -13.19 -20.48
CA GLY A 19 -16.66 -14.59 -20.63
C GLY A 19 -15.68 -15.46 -21.43
N LYS A 20 -14.63 -14.88 -22.04
CA LYS A 20 -13.58 -15.66 -22.69
C LYS A 20 -12.70 -16.34 -21.65
N GLN A 21 -12.44 -17.62 -21.86
CA GLN A 21 -11.47 -18.38 -21.08
C GLN A 21 -10.19 -18.53 -21.88
N LEU A 22 -9.06 -18.50 -21.19
CA LEU A 22 -7.76 -18.80 -21.79
C LEU A 22 -7.63 -20.32 -21.97
N SER A 23 -6.98 -20.75 -23.04
CA SER A 23 -6.65 -22.17 -23.20
C SER A 23 -5.62 -22.60 -22.15
N GLN A 24 -5.63 -23.88 -21.78
CA GLN A 24 -4.69 -24.43 -20.80
C GLN A 24 -3.23 -24.17 -21.17
N MET A 25 -2.88 -24.28 -22.46
CA MET A 25 -1.56 -23.96 -22.96
C MET A 25 -1.16 -22.50 -22.68
N VAL A 26 -2.06 -21.53 -22.86
CA VAL A 26 -1.78 -20.11 -22.59
C VAL A 26 -1.62 -19.87 -21.09
N VAL A 27 -2.45 -20.50 -20.26
CA VAL A 27 -2.35 -20.43 -18.80
C VAL A 27 -1.00 -20.94 -18.32
N GLU A 28 -0.53 -22.07 -18.85
CA GLU A 28 0.76 -22.64 -18.46
C GLU A 28 1.94 -21.75 -18.89
N ARG A 29 1.88 -21.18 -20.10
CA ARG A 29 2.89 -20.19 -20.55
C ARG A 29 2.93 -18.97 -19.63
N MET A 30 1.77 -18.46 -19.20
CA MET A 30 1.70 -17.35 -18.25
C MET A 30 2.28 -17.73 -16.89
N ARG A 31 2.01 -18.94 -16.40
CA ARG A 31 2.56 -19.47 -15.14
C ARG A 31 4.09 -19.52 -15.18
N ILE A 32 4.66 -20.13 -16.21
CA ILE A 32 6.12 -20.23 -16.40
C ILE A 32 6.75 -18.84 -16.48
N ALA A 33 6.16 -17.93 -17.27
CA ALA A 33 6.64 -16.56 -17.38
C ALA A 33 6.59 -15.81 -16.04
N ALA A 34 5.57 -16.04 -15.21
CA ALA A 34 5.46 -15.44 -13.89
C ALA A 34 6.48 -16.01 -12.91
N LEU A 35 6.74 -17.31 -12.93
CA LEU A 35 7.76 -17.97 -12.09
C LEU A 35 9.18 -17.50 -12.43
N ASN A 36 9.47 -17.32 -13.73
CA ASN A 36 10.77 -16.88 -14.20
C ASN A 36 10.98 -15.36 -14.10
N ARG A 37 9.98 -14.61 -13.61
CA ARG A 37 10.09 -13.15 -13.50
C ARG A 37 11.05 -12.78 -12.37
N ALA A 38 12.12 -12.06 -12.71
CA ALA A 38 13.03 -11.50 -11.73
C ALA A 38 12.31 -10.55 -10.76
N PRO A 39 12.73 -10.51 -9.48
CA PRO A 39 12.21 -9.53 -8.54
C PRO A 39 12.55 -8.11 -9.00
N PHE A 40 11.67 -7.15 -8.66
CA PHE A 40 11.95 -5.75 -8.95
C PHE A 40 13.24 -5.28 -8.24
N SER A 41 14.01 -4.43 -8.92
CA SER A 41 15.12 -3.72 -8.29
C SER A 41 14.60 -2.80 -7.19
N GLU A 42 15.44 -2.52 -6.20
CA GLU A 42 15.05 -1.71 -5.04
C GLU A 42 14.62 -0.29 -5.44
N ALA A 43 15.34 0.32 -6.40
CA ALA A 43 14.97 1.60 -7.00
C ALA A 43 13.56 1.59 -7.61
N THR A 44 13.17 0.48 -8.26
CA THR A 44 11.84 0.35 -8.86
C THR A 44 10.76 0.21 -7.78
N LYS A 45 11.02 -0.54 -6.71
CA LYS A 45 10.09 -0.68 -5.58
C LYS A 45 9.83 0.67 -4.90
N GLN A 46 10.88 1.46 -4.68
CA GLN A 46 10.77 2.80 -4.10
C GLN A 46 9.94 3.73 -4.99
N LEU A 47 10.21 3.75 -6.30
CA LEU A 47 9.44 4.54 -7.26
C LEU A 47 7.95 4.18 -7.25
N ILE A 48 7.63 2.88 -7.20
CA ILE A 48 6.25 2.39 -7.12
C ILE A 48 5.60 2.84 -5.80
N SER A 49 6.30 2.72 -4.68
CA SER A 49 5.81 3.15 -3.36
C SER A 49 5.50 4.66 -3.33
N MET A 50 6.36 5.47 -3.93
CA MET A 50 6.16 6.93 -4.05
C MET A 50 4.96 7.27 -4.94
N LYS A 51 4.77 6.56 -6.05
CA LYS A 51 3.69 6.83 -7.02
C LYS A 51 2.35 6.17 -6.68
N SER A 52 2.29 5.32 -5.66
CA SER A 52 1.04 4.69 -5.22
C SER A 52 0.02 5.75 -4.76
N ALA A 53 -1.19 5.70 -5.33
CA ALA A 53 -2.31 6.57 -4.95
C ALA A 53 -2.87 6.23 -3.57
N ASN A 54 -2.75 4.97 -3.14
CA ASN A 54 -3.11 4.56 -1.79
C ASN A 54 -1.89 4.73 -0.89
N VAL A 55 -1.86 5.85 -0.16
CA VAL A 55 -0.81 6.15 0.80
C VAL A 55 -1.28 5.72 2.19
N GLY A 56 -0.67 4.69 2.75
CA GLY A 56 -0.77 4.45 4.19
C GLY A 56 0.33 5.26 4.89
N LEU A 57 -0.05 6.34 5.57
CA LEU A 57 0.83 7.08 6.47
C LEU A 57 0.69 6.51 7.87
N TYR A 58 1.80 6.15 8.49
CA TYR A 58 1.83 5.57 9.83
C TYR A 58 2.65 6.44 10.76
N ARG A 59 2.07 6.79 11.90
CA ARG A 59 2.74 7.51 12.97
C ARG A 59 3.38 6.49 13.90
N VAL A 60 4.68 6.62 14.12
CA VAL A 60 5.47 5.76 15.00
C VAL A 60 6.06 6.60 16.12
N SER A 61 5.81 6.23 17.38
CA SER A 61 6.37 6.87 18.57
C SER A 61 6.80 5.81 19.58
N PHE A 62 7.50 6.20 20.65
CA PHE A 62 7.60 5.34 21.81
C PHE A 62 6.27 5.25 22.56
N PHE A 63 6.03 4.12 23.21
CA PHE A 63 4.82 3.86 23.99
C PHE A 63 4.76 4.69 25.28
N ASP A 64 5.91 5.00 25.86
CA ASP A 64 6.08 5.82 27.07
C ASP A 64 5.91 7.33 26.82
N GLY A 65 5.82 7.76 25.55
CA GLY A 65 5.76 9.18 25.18
C GLY A 65 7.11 9.88 25.17
N SER A 66 8.22 9.16 25.33
CA SER A 66 9.57 9.72 25.24
C SER A 66 9.88 10.23 23.84
N LEU A 67 10.80 11.20 23.78
CA LEU A 67 11.29 11.73 22.51
C LEU A 67 12.09 10.68 21.76
N LEU A 68 11.89 10.64 20.45
CA LEU A 68 12.72 9.90 19.51
C LEU A 68 14.13 10.54 19.44
N PRO A 69 15.14 9.83 18.91
CA PRO A 69 16.51 10.37 18.79
C PRO A 69 16.63 11.67 17.99
N ASN A 70 15.63 12.01 17.18
CA ASN A 70 15.54 13.27 16.44
C ASN A 70 14.87 14.41 17.23
N ASN A 71 14.66 14.23 18.54
CA ASN A 71 13.98 15.19 19.42
C ASN A 71 12.51 15.45 19.06
N GLU A 72 11.87 14.53 18.33
CA GLU A 72 10.45 14.57 17.99
C GLU A 72 9.65 13.53 18.78
N LEU A 73 8.35 13.79 19.01
CA LEU A 73 7.46 12.83 19.68
C LEU A 73 7.06 11.65 18.80
N PHE A 74 7.15 11.80 17.48
CA PHE A 74 6.76 10.78 16.52
C PHE A 74 7.41 11.02 15.17
N ILE A 75 7.58 9.95 14.41
CA ILE A 75 7.95 9.99 13.00
C ILE A 75 6.80 9.47 12.14
N THR A 76 6.63 10.06 10.95
CA THR A 76 5.66 9.56 9.97
C THR A 76 6.37 8.74 8.90
N ILE A 77 6.00 7.47 8.78
CA ILE A 77 6.59 6.54 7.82
C ILE A 77 5.55 6.12 6.80
N ARG A 78 5.96 6.09 5.53
CA ARG A 78 5.14 5.65 4.41
C ARG A 78 5.29 4.14 4.23
N THR A 79 4.18 3.41 4.24
CA THR A 79 4.08 1.94 4.09
C THR A 79 4.44 1.10 5.32
N ILE A 80 3.80 -0.06 5.44
CA ILE A 80 4.02 -1.04 6.53
C ILE A 80 5.42 -1.66 6.49
N PRO A 81 6.01 -2.05 5.34
CA PRO A 81 7.36 -2.58 5.28
C PRO A 81 8.39 -1.62 5.90
N ALA A 82 8.35 -0.34 5.53
CA ALA A 82 9.26 0.66 6.09
C ALA A 82 9.09 0.86 7.61
N VAL A 83 7.86 0.77 8.12
CA VAL A 83 7.62 0.77 9.58
C VAL A 83 8.23 -0.46 10.24
N ALA A 84 8.07 -1.63 9.61
CA ALA A 84 8.60 -2.89 10.09
C ALA A 84 10.14 -2.86 10.16
N ASP A 85 10.79 -2.31 9.12
CA ASP A 85 12.24 -2.12 9.06
C ASP A 85 12.73 -1.15 10.15
N TYR A 86 12.05 -0.02 10.34
CA TYR A 86 12.40 0.96 11.38
C TYR A 86 12.32 0.36 12.79
N ILE A 87 11.25 -0.40 13.08
CA ILE A 87 11.03 -1.07 14.38
C ILE A 87 11.83 -2.39 14.51
N ARG A 88 12.48 -2.82 13.42
CA ARG A 88 13.16 -4.11 13.28
C ARG A 88 12.25 -5.29 13.65
N CYS A 89 11.07 -5.37 13.05
CA CYS A 89 10.09 -6.42 13.28
C CYS A 89 9.49 -6.91 11.95
N SER A 90 8.64 -7.94 11.99
CA SER A 90 7.97 -8.41 10.77
C SER A 90 6.76 -7.55 10.41
N GLU A 91 6.46 -7.42 9.12
CA GLU A 91 5.26 -6.73 8.64
C GLU A 91 3.97 -7.30 9.26
N LYS A 92 3.94 -8.61 9.50
CA LYS A 92 2.80 -9.30 10.13
C LYS A 92 2.54 -8.76 11.53
N THR A 93 3.59 -8.47 12.31
CA THR A 93 3.46 -7.90 13.64
C THR A 93 2.89 -6.48 13.57
N VAL A 94 3.38 -5.65 12.66
CA VAL A 94 2.86 -4.28 12.46
C VAL A 94 1.37 -4.32 12.06
N ARG A 95 1.00 -5.19 11.11
CA ARG A 95 -0.41 -5.37 10.69
C ARG A 95 -1.31 -5.83 11.84
N ARG A 96 -0.82 -6.70 12.71
CA ARG A 96 -1.57 -7.17 13.88
C ARG A 96 -1.76 -6.06 14.90
N ALA A 97 -0.69 -5.32 15.20
CA ALA A 97 -0.74 -4.19 16.14
C ALA A 97 -1.72 -3.11 15.67
N LEU A 98 -1.69 -2.75 14.38
CA LEU A 98 -2.63 -1.77 13.80
C LEU A 98 -4.11 -2.18 13.91
N LYS A 99 -4.41 -3.48 14.03
CA LYS A 99 -5.77 -3.98 14.24
C LYS A 99 -6.17 -4.08 15.72
N SER A 100 -5.20 -4.11 16.62
CA SER A 100 -5.42 -4.22 18.07
C SER A 100 -5.28 -2.86 18.74
N ASN A 101 -4.14 -2.63 19.39
CA ASN A 101 -3.85 -1.51 20.28
C ASN A 101 -2.70 -0.63 19.77
N GLY A 102 -2.15 -0.93 18.60
CA GLY A 102 -1.01 -0.21 18.02
C GLY A 102 0.33 -0.50 18.69
N ILE A 103 0.38 -1.30 19.75
CA ILE A 103 1.61 -1.53 20.52
C ILE A 103 2.46 -2.63 19.86
N VAL A 104 3.74 -2.34 19.64
CA VAL A 104 4.73 -3.28 19.11
C VAL A 104 5.89 -3.41 20.10
N LYS A 105 6.19 -4.66 20.51
CA LYS A 105 7.27 -5.02 21.44
C LYS A 105 7.23 -4.26 22.79
N ASN A 106 6.05 -3.82 23.25
CA ASN A 106 5.87 -2.98 24.46
C ASN A 106 6.74 -1.71 24.50
N LYS A 107 7.29 -1.30 23.36
CA LYS A 107 8.20 -0.15 23.25
C LYS A 107 7.68 0.88 22.28
N TRP A 108 7.01 0.44 21.22
CA TRP A 108 6.58 1.31 20.12
C TRP A 108 5.07 1.37 20.06
N LEU A 109 4.56 2.55 19.70
CA LEU A 109 3.17 2.79 19.36
C LEU A 109 3.08 3.15 17.87
N VAL A 110 2.27 2.40 17.14
CA VAL A 110 2.02 2.57 15.71
C VAL A 110 0.54 2.86 15.49
N SER A 111 0.23 3.98 14.85
CA SER A 111 -1.14 4.34 14.47
C SER A 111 -1.22 4.68 12.99
N SER A 112 -2.33 4.31 12.35
CA SER A 112 -2.62 4.78 10.99
C SER A 112 -3.02 6.25 11.09
N SER A 113 -2.24 7.13 10.46
CA SER A 113 -2.69 8.51 10.28
C SER A 113 -3.86 8.48 9.31
N PRO A 114 -4.99 9.14 9.60
CA PRO A 114 -6.01 9.35 8.60
C PRO A 114 -5.35 10.20 7.51
N VAL A 115 -5.01 9.57 6.38
CA VAL A 115 -5.00 10.31 5.13
C VAL A 115 -6.43 10.76 5.00
N SER A 116 -6.68 12.05 5.26
CA SER A 116 -7.97 12.68 5.03
C SER A 116 -8.38 12.31 3.62
N ALA A 117 -9.22 11.29 3.52
CA ALA A 117 -10.11 11.15 2.39
C ALA A 117 -10.99 12.38 2.50
N VAL A 118 -10.56 13.47 1.88
CA VAL A 118 -11.44 14.55 1.46
C VAL A 118 -12.41 13.89 0.49
N LYS A 119 -13.39 13.18 1.04
CA LYS A 119 -14.67 12.99 0.39
C LYS A 119 -15.26 14.38 0.36
N THR A 120 -15.00 15.13 -0.70
CA THR A 120 -15.94 16.15 -1.16
C THR A 120 -17.22 15.39 -1.50
N LYS A 121 -18.03 15.11 -0.47
CA LYS A 121 -19.46 15.08 -0.64
C LYS A 121 -19.83 16.53 -0.97
N SER A 122 -19.98 16.83 -2.25
CA SER A 122 -20.94 17.85 -2.64
C SER A 122 -22.31 17.32 -2.20
N SER A 123 -22.67 17.61 -0.95
CA SER A 123 -24.06 17.64 -0.54
C SER A 123 -24.68 18.88 -1.15
N MET A 124 -25.84 18.67 -1.76
CA MET A 124 -26.78 19.66 -2.26
C MET A 124 -27.04 20.81 -1.27
N LEU A 125 -27.37 21.98 -1.84
CA LEU A 125 -28.10 23.17 -1.37
C LEU A 125 -27.54 24.32 -2.23
N ASN A 126 -28.23 24.92 -3.20
CA ASN A 126 -29.66 25.11 -3.47
C ASN A 126 -29.97 24.89 -4.95
#